data_AF-A0A9Q1EZR5-F1
#
_entry.id   AF-A0A9Q1EZR5-F1
#
_cell.length_a   1.000
_cell.length_b   1.000
_cell.length_c   1.000
_cell.angle_alpha   90.00
_cell.angle_beta   90.00
_cell.angle_gamma   90.00
#
_symmetry.space_group_name_H-M   'P 1'
#
loop_
_entity.id
_entity.type
_entity.pdbx_description
1 polymer ?
#
loop_
_entity_poly.entity_id
_entity_poly.type
_entity_poly.pdbx_seq_one_letter_code
_entity_poly.pdbx_strand_id
1 'polypeptide(L)'
;MMEDLAEQISVLNSNDDDIAVTADVHVDVGGESPRTLKRKAEGVQQKLLRCRKKLRIQTQKTRRLKRKVFSLKDITGELQKKLLISTECADLLESINEVPREILTRIQQKRSAKFSEELRQFAITLHFYSPKAYEYVREKFNFALPHTQTIRNWYSSVSADPGFTVASFNALKNHVAEKKKEGKETVCALMIDEIYIHQQVDFGSGQIHG
;
A
#
# COMPACT_ATOMS: atom_id res chain seq x y z
N MET A 1 -0.70 -31.12 7.60
CA MET A 1 0.59 -30.39 7.62
C MET A 1 0.78 -29.52 8.87
N MET A 2 -0.27 -28.90 9.43
CA MET A 2 -0.16 -28.16 10.72
C MET A 2 -0.32 -29.03 11.98
N GLU A 3 -1.11 -30.13 11.93
CA GLU A 3 -1.21 -31.09 13.05
C GLU A 3 0.06 -31.90 13.26
N ASP A 4 0.70 -32.33 12.17
CA ASP A 4 1.94 -33.13 12.16
C ASP A 4 3.11 -32.39 12.84
N LEU A 5 3.15 -31.05 12.77
CA LEU A 5 4.17 -30.25 13.43
C LEU A 5 3.90 -30.05 14.93
N ALA A 6 2.62 -30.04 15.34
CA ALA A 6 2.23 -29.93 16.75
C ALA A 6 2.49 -31.25 17.50
N GLU A 7 2.28 -32.39 16.83
CA GLU A 7 2.60 -33.73 17.32
C GLU A 7 4.12 -33.93 17.44
N GLN A 8 4.91 -33.48 16.46
CA GLN A 8 6.37 -33.50 16.54
C GLN A 8 6.94 -32.62 17.68
N ILE A 9 6.20 -31.60 18.13
CA ILE A 9 6.60 -30.73 19.24
C ILE A 9 6.20 -31.31 20.61
N SER A 10 5.12 -32.10 20.70
CA SER A 10 4.74 -32.78 21.95
C SER A 10 5.70 -33.93 22.29
N VAL A 11 6.20 -34.63 21.26
CA VAL A 11 7.24 -35.68 21.36
C VAL A 11 8.58 -35.11 21.86
N LEU A 12 8.84 -33.81 21.65
CA LEU A 12 10.04 -33.14 22.17
C LEU A 12 9.87 -32.64 23.62
N ASN A 13 8.65 -32.58 24.16
CA ASN A 13 8.38 -32.19 25.55
C ASN A 13 8.31 -33.39 26.51
N SER A 14 8.30 -34.62 26.01
CA SER A 14 8.24 -35.86 26.82
C SER A 14 9.62 -36.48 27.12
N ASN A 15 10.70 -35.88 26.63
CA ASN A 15 12.07 -36.42 26.77
C ASN A 15 13.01 -35.52 27.60
N ASP A 16 12.46 -34.54 28.34
CA ASP A 16 13.25 -33.68 29.24
C ASP A 16 13.48 -34.33 30.64
N ASP A 17 12.92 -35.52 30.89
CA ASP A 17 13.23 -36.35 32.05
C ASP A 17 14.49 -37.20 31.78
N ASP A 18 15.55 -36.90 32.54
CA ASP A 18 16.77 -37.69 32.68
C ASP A 18 17.57 -38.03 31.41
N ILE A 19 18.23 -37.02 30.82
CA ILE A 19 19.47 -37.30 30.07
C ILE A 19 20.59 -37.57 31.09
N ALA A 20 20.60 -38.79 31.62
CA ALA A 20 21.77 -39.41 32.21
C ALA A 20 22.84 -39.54 31.12
N VAL A 21 23.74 -38.54 31.03
CA VAL A 21 24.93 -38.65 30.18
C VAL A 21 25.89 -39.63 30.84
N THR A 22 25.69 -40.93 30.62
CA THR A 22 26.71 -41.95 30.84
C THR A 22 27.69 -41.88 29.68
N ALA A 23 28.63 -40.93 29.76
CA ALA A 23 29.81 -40.97 28.90
C ALA A 23 30.75 -42.04 29.48
N ASP A 24 30.75 -43.23 28.89
CA ASP A 24 31.80 -44.22 29.14
C ASP A 24 33.13 -43.65 28.61
N VAL A 25 33.91 -43.10 29.53
CA VAL A 25 35.27 -42.66 29.26
C VAL A 25 36.17 -43.88 29.46
N HIS A 26 36.55 -44.54 28.35
CA HIS A 26 37.62 -45.53 28.37
C HIS A 26 38.95 -44.81 28.66
N VAL A 27 39.42 -44.90 29.90
CA VAL A 27 40.73 -44.41 30.31
C VAL A 27 41.69 -45.58 30.18
N ASP A 28 42.59 -45.54 29.19
CA ASP A 28 43.68 -46.51 29.09
C ASP A 28 44.67 -46.28 30.24
N VAL A 29 44.81 -47.27 31.13
CA VAL A 29 45.55 -47.17 32.40
C VAL A 29 46.97 -47.75 32.28
N GLY A 30 47.41 -48.15 31.09
CA GLY A 30 48.73 -48.76 30.86
C GLY A 30 49.91 -47.81 31.12
N GLY A 31 50.58 -47.95 32.26
CA GLY A 31 51.94 -47.42 32.49
C GLY A 31 52.06 -45.99 33.03
N GLU A 32 50.95 -45.31 33.36
CA GLU A 32 50.99 -43.93 33.83
C GLU A 32 51.06 -43.81 35.36
N SER A 33 51.88 -42.88 35.85
CA SER A 33 51.98 -42.58 37.29
C SER A 33 50.60 -42.14 37.85
N PRO A 34 50.24 -42.52 39.09
CA PRO A 34 48.98 -42.12 39.73
C PRO A 34 48.73 -40.60 39.72
N ARG A 35 49.80 -39.79 39.73
CA ARG A 35 49.70 -38.33 39.63
C ARG A 35 49.26 -37.85 38.24
N THR A 36 49.73 -38.50 37.17
CA THR A 36 49.36 -38.20 35.79
C THR A 36 47.90 -38.55 35.50
N LEU A 37 47.44 -39.70 35.99
CA LEU A 37 46.04 -40.13 35.88
C LEU A 37 45.09 -39.18 36.63
N LYS A 38 45.46 -38.76 37.85
CA LYS A 38 44.68 -37.77 38.62
C LYS A 38 44.55 -36.43 37.88
N ARG A 39 45.64 -35.91 37.30
CA ARG A 39 45.61 -34.68 36.49
C ARG A 39 44.75 -34.81 35.24
N LYS A 40 44.79 -35.96 34.54
CA LYS A 40 43.94 -36.21 33.37
C LYS A 40 42.46 -36.27 33.76
N ALA A 41 42.12 -36.97 34.84
CA ALA A 41 40.75 -37.05 35.35
C ALA A 41 40.21 -35.65 35.73
N GLU A 42 41.00 -34.85 36.44
CA GLU A 42 40.66 -33.45 36.76
C GLU A 42 40.48 -32.60 35.50
N GLY A 43 41.32 -32.81 34.47
CA GLY A 43 41.20 -32.14 33.17
C GLY A 43 39.93 -32.52 32.41
N VAL A 44 39.54 -33.80 32.41
CA VAL A 44 38.29 -34.28 31.82
C VAL A 44 37.08 -33.73 32.57
N GLN A 45 37.12 -33.75 33.91
CA GLN A 45 36.07 -33.20 34.76
C GLN A 45 35.87 -31.70 34.52
N GLN A 46 36.95 -30.92 34.40
CA GLN A 46 36.88 -29.50 34.03
C GLN A 46 36.29 -29.28 32.63
N LYS A 47 36.68 -30.11 31.63
CA LYS A 47 36.10 -30.03 30.27
C LYS A 47 34.60 -30.34 30.29
N LEU A 48 34.17 -31.34 31.06
CA LEU A 48 32.77 -31.74 31.21
C LEU A 48 31.94 -30.62 31.86
N LEU A 49 32.46 -29.98 32.92
CA LEU A 49 31.83 -28.81 33.54
C LEU A 49 31.69 -27.63 32.56
N ARG A 50 32.73 -27.35 31.75
CA ARG A 50 32.66 -26.30 30.71
C ARG A 50 31.62 -26.65 29.64
N CYS A 51 31.57 -27.90 29.20
CA CYS A 51 30.63 -28.35 28.18
C CYS A 51 29.17 -28.25 28.68
N ARG A 52 28.91 -28.70 29.91
CA ARG A 52 27.60 -28.58 30.57
C ARG A 52 27.15 -27.11 30.71
N LYS A 53 28.08 -26.21 31.05
CA LYS A 53 27.80 -24.76 31.11
C LYS A 53 27.46 -24.20 29.73
N LYS A 54 28.18 -24.60 28.68
CA LYS A 54 27.89 -24.19 27.29
C LYS A 54 26.53 -24.71 26.81
N LEU A 55 26.21 -25.98 27.07
CA LEU A 55 24.92 -26.59 26.73
C LEU A 55 23.78 -25.82 27.37
N ARG A 56 23.88 -25.52 28.68
CA ARG A 56 22.89 -24.72 29.42
C ARG A 56 22.65 -23.35 28.77
N ILE A 57 23.72 -22.66 28.38
CA ILE A 57 23.61 -21.34 27.73
C ILE A 57 22.94 -21.46 26.36
N GLN A 58 23.29 -22.47 25.57
CA GLN A 58 22.69 -22.68 24.25
C GLN A 58 21.22 -23.06 24.34
N THR A 59 20.85 -23.98 25.23
CA THR A 59 19.43 -24.33 25.49
C THR A 59 18.64 -23.10 25.92
N GLN A 60 19.21 -22.23 26.76
CA GLN A 60 18.57 -20.99 27.17
C GLN A 60 18.41 -20.00 26.00
N LYS A 61 19.39 -19.89 25.10
CA LYS A 61 19.27 -19.08 23.87
C LYS A 61 18.17 -19.61 22.97
N THR A 62 18.12 -20.92 22.74
CA THR A 62 17.07 -21.56 21.94
C THR A 62 15.68 -21.32 22.53
N ARG A 63 15.52 -21.45 23.85
CA ARG A 63 14.26 -21.15 24.55
C ARG A 63 13.84 -19.68 24.37
N ARG A 64 14.78 -18.73 24.48
CA ARG A 64 14.50 -17.29 24.28
C ARG A 64 14.10 -16.98 22.84
N LEU A 65 14.81 -17.56 21.86
CA LEU A 65 14.49 -17.39 20.44
C LEU A 65 13.11 -17.95 20.11
N LYS A 66 12.78 -19.16 20.58
CA LYS A 66 11.44 -19.75 20.41
C LYS A 66 10.35 -18.83 20.95
N ARG A 67 10.50 -18.29 22.18
CA ARG A 67 9.52 -17.33 22.73
C ARG A 67 9.37 -16.08 21.86
N LYS A 68 10.47 -15.54 21.33
CA LYS A 68 10.41 -14.38 20.44
C LYS A 68 9.68 -14.69 19.14
N VAL A 69 9.90 -15.89 18.58
CA VAL A 69 9.17 -16.35 17.39
C VAL A 69 7.68 -16.51 17.68
N PHE A 70 7.30 -17.10 18.82
CA PHE A 70 5.89 -17.19 19.22
C PHE A 70 5.25 -15.81 19.38
N SER A 71 5.90 -14.91 20.12
CA SER A 71 5.41 -13.53 20.29
C SER A 71 5.27 -12.79 18.96
N LEU A 72 6.22 -12.92 18.04
CA LEU A 72 6.11 -12.31 16.71
C LEU A 72 4.97 -12.93 15.90
N LYS A 73 4.77 -14.25 15.97
CA LYS A 73 3.63 -14.92 15.32
C LYS A 73 2.29 -14.45 15.90
N ASP A 74 2.18 -14.31 17.21
CA ASP A 74 0.96 -13.80 17.87
C ASP A 74 0.66 -12.37 17.43
N ILE A 75 1.66 -11.48 17.44
CA ILE A 75 1.52 -10.10 16.96
C ILE A 75 1.09 -10.09 15.49
N THR A 76 1.69 -10.93 14.65
CA THR A 76 1.34 -11.02 13.23
C THR A 76 -0.10 -11.51 13.05
N GLY A 77 -0.53 -12.52 13.82
CA GLY A 77 -1.90 -13.03 13.82
C GLY A 77 -2.92 -11.99 14.30
N GLU A 78 -2.58 -11.20 15.32
CA GLU A 78 -3.40 -10.06 15.75
C GLU A 78 -3.52 -8.99 14.67
N LEU A 79 -2.42 -8.64 14.01
CA LEU A 79 -2.41 -7.62 12.95
C LEU A 79 -3.21 -8.08 11.72
N GLN A 80 -3.15 -9.37 11.38
CA GLN A 80 -3.99 -9.97 10.33
C GLN A 80 -5.47 -9.95 10.71
N LYS A 81 -5.84 -10.36 11.93
CA LYS A 81 -7.24 -10.29 12.41
C LYS A 81 -7.79 -8.86 12.43
N LYS A 82 -6.93 -7.89 12.73
CA LYS A 82 -7.27 -6.45 12.73
C LYS A 82 -7.24 -5.82 11.33
N LEU A 83 -7.11 -6.62 10.26
CA LEU A 83 -7.08 -6.20 8.84
C LEU A 83 -5.95 -5.21 8.48
N LEU A 84 -4.90 -5.10 9.29
CA LEU A 84 -3.84 -4.11 9.09
C LEU A 84 -2.78 -4.54 8.05
N ILE A 85 -2.75 -5.82 7.65
CA ILE A 85 -1.74 -6.39 6.74
C ILE A 85 -2.36 -7.42 5.76
N SER A 86 -3.67 -7.36 5.49
CA SER A 86 -4.30 -8.32 4.57
C SER A 86 -3.85 -8.05 3.12
N THR A 87 -3.40 -9.09 2.42
CA THR A 87 -3.12 -9.04 0.96
C THR A 87 -4.37 -8.69 0.16
N GLU A 88 -5.54 -9.09 0.67
CA GLU A 88 -6.86 -8.82 0.09
C GLU A 88 -7.16 -7.30 -0.01
N CYS A 89 -6.65 -6.49 0.92
CA CYS A 89 -6.78 -5.03 0.84
C CYS A 89 -5.88 -4.43 -0.25
N ALA A 90 -4.71 -5.02 -0.51
CA ALA A 90 -3.84 -4.60 -1.60
C ALA A 90 -4.48 -4.93 -2.95
N ASP A 91 -5.01 -6.14 -3.08
CA ASP A 91 -5.73 -6.57 -4.29
C ASP A 91 -6.99 -5.71 -4.54
N LEU A 92 -7.73 -5.38 -3.48
CA LEU A 92 -8.86 -4.44 -3.56
C LEU A 92 -8.42 -3.05 -4.01
N LEU A 93 -7.31 -2.52 -3.49
CA LEU A 93 -6.77 -1.21 -3.90
C LEU A 93 -6.28 -1.19 -5.35
N GLU A 94 -5.80 -2.32 -5.87
CA GLU A 94 -5.45 -2.47 -7.28
C GLU A 94 -6.69 -2.54 -8.20
N SER A 95 -7.80 -3.07 -7.70
CA SER A 95 -9.07 -3.15 -8.44
C SER A 95 -9.85 -1.84 -8.53
N ILE A 96 -9.52 -0.86 -7.69
CA ILE A 96 -10.22 0.44 -7.64
C ILE A 96 -9.80 1.30 -8.83
N ASN A 97 -10.80 1.98 -9.43
CA ASN A 97 -10.60 2.95 -10.50
C ASN A 97 -9.54 4.01 -10.16
N GLU A 98 -8.89 4.59 -11.18
CA GLU A 98 -7.73 5.45 -10.97
C GLU A 98 -8.05 6.69 -10.13
N VAL A 99 -9.20 7.34 -10.35
CA VAL A 99 -9.59 8.58 -9.64
C VAL A 99 -9.70 8.38 -8.12
N PRO A 100 -10.50 7.43 -7.58
CA PRO A 100 -10.51 7.16 -6.14
C PRO A 100 -9.14 6.76 -5.58
N ARG A 101 -8.34 5.98 -6.33
CA ARG A 101 -6.99 5.57 -5.91
C ARG A 101 -6.06 6.78 -5.77
N GLU A 102 -6.13 7.74 -6.68
CA GLU A 102 -5.37 8.98 -6.62
C GLU A 102 -5.81 9.89 -5.46
N ILE A 103 -7.10 9.91 -5.15
CA ILE A 103 -7.63 10.64 -3.99
C ILE A 103 -7.09 10.03 -2.69
N LEU A 104 -7.19 8.70 -2.53
CA LEU A 104 -6.70 8.00 -1.34
C LEU A 104 -5.19 8.20 -1.11
N THR A 105 -4.40 8.09 -2.18
CA THR A 105 -2.95 8.32 -2.11
C THR A 105 -2.62 9.76 -1.72
N ARG A 106 -3.37 10.76 -2.21
CA ARG A 106 -3.20 12.17 -1.80
C ARG A 106 -3.54 12.41 -0.34
N ILE A 107 -4.61 11.79 0.16
CA ILE A 107 -5.00 11.87 1.58
C ILE A 107 -3.85 11.36 2.46
N GLN A 108 -3.22 10.25 2.09
CA GLN A 108 -2.10 9.66 2.83
C GLN A 108 -0.81 10.50 2.74
N GLN A 109 -0.44 10.93 1.54
CA GLN A 109 0.88 11.51 1.30
C GLN A 109 0.96 13.02 1.59
N LYS A 110 -0.17 13.70 1.84
CA LYS A 110 -0.26 15.17 2.06
C LYS A 110 0.57 15.98 1.05
N ARG A 111 0.67 15.51 -0.20
CA ARG A 111 1.61 16.03 -1.20
C ARG A 111 0.92 16.67 -2.39
N SER A 112 1.54 17.77 -2.81
CA SER A 112 1.29 18.58 -4.01
C SER A 112 1.80 17.89 -5.29
N ALA A 113 1.36 16.66 -5.56
CA ALA A 113 1.64 16.03 -6.85
C ALA A 113 0.74 16.62 -7.95
N LYS A 114 1.23 16.67 -9.20
CA LYS A 114 0.43 17.06 -10.37
C LYS A 114 -0.84 16.21 -10.43
N PHE A 115 -1.97 16.83 -10.76
CA PHE A 115 -3.25 16.14 -10.94
C PHE A 115 -3.21 15.32 -12.24
N SER A 116 -3.66 14.05 -12.18
CA SER A 116 -3.88 13.27 -13.40
C SER A 116 -4.95 13.92 -14.28
N GLU A 117 -4.95 13.55 -15.56
CA GLU A 117 -5.96 14.05 -16.49
C GLU A 117 -7.36 13.53 -16.13
N GLU A 118 -7.48 12.30 -15.65
CA GLU A 118 -8.76 11.71 -15.23
C GLU A 118 -9.35 12.42 -14.01
N LEU A 119 -8.51 12.72 -13.01
CA LEU A 119 -8.95 13.46 -11.83
C LEU A 119 -9.27 14.92 -12.17
N ARG A 120 -8.52 15.52 -13.11
CA ARG A 120 -8.84 16.85 -13.63
C ARG A 120 -10.20 16.86 -14.30
N GLN A 121 -10.49 15.90 -15.18
CA GLN A 121 -11.81 15.78 -15.82
C GLN A 121 -12.91 15.59 -14.78
N PHE A 122 -12.72 14.67 -13.83
CA PHE A 122 -13.66 14.46 -12.73
C PHE A 122 -13.96 15.75 -11.94
N ALA A 123 -12.91 16.48 -11.55
CA ALA A 123 -13.06 17.71 -10.77
C ALA A 123 -13.75 18.83 -11.57
N ILE A 124 -13.40 19.00 -12.85
CA ILE A 124 -14.02 19.98 -13.75
C ILE A 124 -15.51 19.64 -13.97
N THR A 125 -15.83 18.38 -14.25
CA THR A 125 -17.21 17.92 -14.46
C THR A 125 -18.06 18.08 -13.20
N LEU A 126 -17.53 17.71 -12.03
CA LEU A 126 -18.25 17.87 -10.76
C LEU A 126 -18.50 19.35 -10.43
N HIS A 127 -17.50 20.21 -10.63
CA HIS A 127 -17.65 21.65 -10.44
C HIS A 127 -18.64 22.27 -11.45
N PHE A 128 -18.64 21.80 -12.70
CA PHE A 128 -19.59 22.19 -13.73
C PHE A 128 -21.04 21.85 -13.34
N TYR A 129 -21.28 20.66 -12.78
CA TYR A 129 -22.62 20.29 -12.30
C TYR A 129 -23.07 21.10 -11.09
N SER A 130 -22.20 21.33 -10.12
CA SER A 130 -22.50 22.21 -8.99
C SER A 130 -21.24 22.61 -8.23
N PRO A 131 -20.89 23.92 -8.19
CA PRO A 131 -19.78 24.40 -7.39
C PRO A 131 -19.93 24.08 -5.90
N LYS A 132 -21.16 24.13 -5.38
CA LYS A 132 -21.47 23.79 -3.97
C LYS A 132 -21.25 22.30 -3.69
N ALA A 133 -21.67 21.42 -4.60
CA ALA A 133 -21.43 19.98 -4.45
C ALA A 133 -19.94 19.67 -4.50
N TYR A 134 -19.20 20.32 -5.40
CA TYR A 134 -17.75 20.19 -5.47
C TYR A 134 -17.07 20.58 -4.16
N GLU A 135 -17.45 21.72 -3.57
CA GLU A 135 -16.87 22.19 -2.31
C GLU A 135 -17.16 21.23 -1.16
N TYR A 136 -18.40 20.74 -1.05
CA TYR A 136 -18.78 19.72 -0.08
C TYR A 136 -17.92 18.45 -0.21
N VAL A 137 -17.82 17.91 -1.43
CA VAL A 137 -17.01 16.71 -1.69
C VAL A 137 -15.55 16.98 -1.33
N ARG A 138 -14.99 18.12 -1.74
CA ARG A 138 -13.62 18.51 -1.42
C ARG A 138 -13.34 18.55 0.08
N GLU A 139 -14.27 19.07 0.88
CA GLU A 139 -14.17 19.06 2.34
C GLU A 139 -14.22 17.64 2.92
N LYS A 140 -15.13 16.79 2.42
CA LYS A 140 -15.27 15.40 2.88
C LYS A 140 -14.06 14.52 2.55
N PHE A 141 -13.36 14.82 1.46
CA PHE A 141 -12.15 14.09 1.06
C PHE A 141 -10.84 14.73 1.57
N ASN A 142 -10.87 15.37 2.74
CA ASN A 142 -9.69 15.98 3.38
C ASN A 142 -8.89 16.91 2.45
N PHE A 143 -9.59 17.69 1.63
CA PHE A 143 -9.00 18.62 0.66
C PHE A 143 -8.06 17.96 -0.37
N ALA A 144 -8.23 16.67 -0.66
CA ALA A 144 -7.44 15.96 -1.66
C ALA A 144 -7.78 16.35 -3.11
N LEU A 145 -8.93 17.00 -3.33
CA LEU A 145 -9.34 17.54 -4.62
C LEU A 145 -8.72 18.92 -4.90
N PRO A 146 -8.54 19.28 -6.19
CA PRO A 146 -8.00 20.58 -6.60
C PRO A 146 -8.68 21.77 -5.91
N HIS A 147 -7.95 22.87 -5.73
CA HIS A 147 -8.59 24.10 -5.27
C HIS A 147 -9.48 24.68 -6.38
N THR A 148 -10.56 25.38 -6.04
CA THR A 148 -11.44 26.03 -7.03
C THR A 148 -10.68 27.03 -7.93
N GLN A 149 -9.63 27.65 -7.40
CA GLN A 149 -8.70 28.48 -8.20
C GLN A 149 -7.97 27.65 -9.27
N THR A 150 -7.54 26.43 -8.95
CA THR A 150 -6.90 25.53 -9.91
C THR A 150 -7.87 25.16 -11.04
N ILE A 151 -9.14 24.91 -10.69
CA ILE A 151 -10.20 24.66 -11.68
C ILE A 151 -10.41 25.88 -12.57
N ARG A 152 -10.48 27.09 -12.00
CA ARG A 152 -10.58 28.34 -12.78
C ARG A 152 -9.42 28.51 -13.75
N ASN A 153 -8.19 28.23 -13.33
CA ASN A 153 -7.01 28.29 -14.20
C ASN A 153 -7.06 27.22 -15.31
N TRP A 154 -7.70 26.08 -15.08
CA TRP A 154 -7.91 25.09 -16.14
C TRP A 154 -8.94 25.57 -17.16
N TYR A 155 -10.01 26.25 -16.73
CA TYR A 155 -10.96 26.87 -17.66
C TYR A 155 -10.34 27.98 -18.49
N SER A 156 -9.44 28.79 -17.93
CA SER A 156 -8.79 29.88 -18.68
C SER A 156 -7.88 29.41 -19.82
N SER A 157 -7.55 28.11 -19.88
CA SER A 157 -6.79 27.54 -21.00
C SER A 157 -7.64 27.31 -22.26
N VAL A 158 -8.97 27.39 -22.15
CA VAL A 158 -9.89 27.22 -23.27
C VAL A 158 -10.16 28.60 -23.88
N SER A 159 -9.72 28.81 -25.12
CA SER A 159 -10.10 29.99 -25.90
C SER A 159 -11.62 29.97 -26.13
N ALA A 160 -12.28 31.04 -25.68
CA ALA A 160 -13.71 31.28 -25.83
C ALA A 160 -13.94 32.52 -26.70
N ASP A 161 -13.11 32.66 -27.75
CA ASP A 161 -13.19 33.78 -28.67
C ASP A 161 -14.52 33.75 -29.45
N PRO A 162 -15.09 34.92 -29.82
CA PRO A 162 -16.31 34.99 -30.59
C PRO A 162 -16.21 34.22 -31.91
N GLY A 163 -17.30 33.53 -32.29
CA GLY A 163 -17.40 32.76 -33.52
C GLY A 163 -17.42 31.26 -33.27
N PHE A 164 -16.89 30.49 -34.22
CA PHE A 164 -16.93 29.03 -34.14
C PHE A 164 -15.74 28.45 -33.38
N THR A 165 -16.02 27.57 -32.43
CA THR A 165 -14.98 26.86 -31.68
C THR A 165 -14.45 25.66 -32.46
N VAL A 166 -13.13 25.61 -32.68
CA VAL A 166 -12.45 24.50 -33.37
C VAL A 166 -12.72 23.16 -32.69
N ALA A 167 -12.81 23.16 -31.35
CA ALA A 167 -13.13 21.98 -30.56
C ALA A 167 -14.51 21.37 -30.93
N SER A 168 -15.52 22.21 -31.19
CA SER A 168 -16.86 21.75 -31.57
C SER A 168 -16.86 21.07 -32.93
N PHE A 169 -16.15 21.64 -33.92
CA PHE A 169 -16.00 21.00 -35.23
C PHE A 169 -15.21 19.69 -35.16
N ASN A 170 -14.17 19.62 -34.33
CA ASN A 170 -13.43 18.38 -34.11
C ASN A 170 -14.33 17.30 -33.47
N ALA A 171 -15.16 17.67 -32.49
CA ALA A 171 -16.12 16.76 -31.87
C ALA A 171 -17.16 16.25 -32.89
N LEU A 172 -17.71 17.14 -33.72
CA LEU A 172 -18.62 16.77 -34.81
C LEU A 172 -17.95 15.82 -35.82
N LYS A 173 -16.72 16.13 -36.25
CA LYS A 173 -15.96 15.28 -37.17
C LYS A 173 -15.74 13.88 -36.61
N ASN A 174 -15.36 13.78 -35.34
CA ASN A 174 -15.18 12.49 -34.66
C ASN A 174 -16.50 11.72 -34.56
N HIS A 175 -17.60 12.40 -34.21
CA HIS A 175 -18.92 11.79 -34.12
C HIS A 175 -19.39 11.21 -35.48
N VAL A 176 -19.20 11.95 -36.57
CA VAL A 176 -19.52 11.47 -37.93
C VAL A 176 -18.66 10.26 -38.30
N ALA A 177 -17.36 10.28 -37.97
CA ALA A 177 -16.46 9.16 -38.24
C ALA A 177 -16.88 7.88 -37.50
N GLU A 178 -17.26 8.00 -36.22
CA GLU A 178 -17.75 6.87 -35.42
C GLU A 178 -19.07 6.31 -35.97
N LYS A 179 -20.04 7.17 -36.30
CA LYS A 179 -21.31 6.73 -36.89
C LYS A 179 -21.15 6.07 -38.25
N LYS A 180 -20.20 6.55 -39.05
CA LYS A 180 -19.86 5.94 -40.33
C LYS A 180 -19.29 4.53 -40.17
N LYS A 181 -18.50 4.26 -39.12
CA LYS A 181 -18.04 2.89 -38.79
C LYS A 181 -19.21 1.97 -38.43
N GLU A 182 -20.25 2.50 -37.78
CA GLU A 182 -21.51 1.78 -37.52
C GLU A 182 -22.41 1.63 -38.78
N GLY A 183 -21.97 2.11 -39.95
CA GLY A 183 -22.75 2.05 -41.19
C GLY A 183 -23.90 3.07 -41.26
N LYS A 184 -23.91 4.09 -40.40
CA LYS A 184 -24.95 5.13 -40.35
C LYS A 184 -24.43 6.43 -40.96
N GLU A 185 -25.29 7.11 -41.72
CA GLU A 185 -25.03 8.46 -42.19
C GLU A 185 -25.56 9.48 -41.17
N THR A 186 -24.75 10.48 -40.85
CA THR A 186 -25.12 11.54 -39.91
C THR A 186 -25.66 12.74 -40.68
N VAL A 187 -26.92 13.09 -40.46
CA VAL A 187 -27.54 14.31 -40.98
C VAL A 187 -27.67 15.32 -39.84
N CYS A 188 -27.25 16.57 -40.08
CA CYS A 188 -27.31 17.65 -39.10
C CYS A 188 -28.15 18.81 -39.64
N ALA A 189 -28.97 19.42 -38.78
CA ALA A 189 -29.61 20.70 -39.03
C ALA A 189 -28.98 21.75 -38.10
N LEU A 190 -28.68 22.94 -38.64
CA LEU A 190 -28.18 24.06 -37.85
C LEU A 190 -29.35 25.02 -37.60
N MET A 191 -29.72 25.17 -36.33
CA MET A 191 -30.71 26.13 -35.87
C MET A 191 -29.98 27.21 -35.07
N ILE A 192 -30.29 28.47 -35.36
CA ILE A 192 -29.67 29.63 -34.72
C ILE A 192 -30.79 30.52 -34.21
N ASP A 193 -30.63 30.99 -32.98
CA ASP A 193 -31.51 31.94 -32.33
C ASP A 193 -30.65 32.91 -31.50
N GLU A 194 -31.22 34.04 -31.12
CA GLU A 194 -30.54 35.10 -30.38
C GLU A 194 -31.11 35.25 -28.97
N ILE A 195 -30.23 35.55 -28.02
CA ILE A 195 -30.60 35.77 -26.61
C ILE A 195 -30.28 37.22 -26.29
N TYR A 196 -31.28 37.93 -25.75
CA TYR A 196 -31.06 39.27 -25.21
C TYR A 196 -30.11 39.20 -24.00
N ILE A 197 -28.98 39.88 -24.10
CA ILE A 197 -28.02 40.08 -23.00
C ILE A 197 -28.13 41.54 -22.56
N HIS A 198 -28.08 41.78 -21.25
CA HIS A 198 -28.18 43.13 -20.70
C HIS A 198 -27.00 43.99 -21.18
N GLN A 199 -27.29 45.18 -21.68
CA GLN A 199 -26.26 46.11 -22.13
C GLN A 199 -25.48 46.64 -20.93
N GLN A 200 -24.23 46.22 -20.81
CA GLN A 200 -23.31 46.66 -19.78
C GLN A 200 -21.89 46.66 -20.32
N VAL A 201 -21.05 47.55 -19.79
CA VAL A 201 -19.63 47.57 -20.13
C VAL A 201 -18.88 46.72 -19.13
N ASP A 202 -18.32 45.61 -19.59
CA ASP A 202 -17.54 44.67 -18.80
C ASP A 202 -16.05 44.80 -19.12
N PHE A 203 -15.22 44.77 -18.08
CA PHE A 203 -13.77 44.78 -18.20
C PHE A 203 -13.21 43.39 -17.88
N GLY A 204 -12.58 42.74 -18.86
CA GLY A 204 -12.02 41.40 -18.74
C GLY A 204 -10.71 41.29 -19.49
N SER A 205 -9.69 40.65 -18.89
CA SER A 205 -8.39 40.37 -19.55
C SER A 205 -7.70 41.58 -20.21
N GLY A 206 -7.88 42.79 -19.66
CA GLY A 206 -7.30 44.01 -20.22
C GLY A 206 -8.04 44.58 -21.44
N GLN A 207 -9.20 44.03 -21.78
CA GLN A 207 -10.08 44.49 -22.85
C GLN A 207 -11.40 45.01 -22.27
N ILE A 208 -12.02 45.93 -23.01
CA ILE A 208 -13.34 46.47 -22.71
C ILE A 208 -14.33 45.83 -23.68
N HIS A 209 -15.37 45.23 -23.13
CA HIS A 209 -16.50 44.66 -23.88
C HIS A 209 -17.74 45.50 -23.53
N GLY A 210 -18.57 45.87 -24.51
CA GLY A 210 -19.75 46.71 -24.29
C GLY A 210 -20.71 46.68 -25.46
#